data_AF-B0VMH9-F1
#
_entry.id   AF-B0VMH9-F1
#
_cell.length_a   1.000
_cell.length_b   1.000
_cell.length_c   1.000
_cell.angle_alpha   90.00
_cell.angle_beta   90.00
_cell.angle_gamma   90.00
#
_symmetry.space_group_name_H-M   'P 1'
#
loop_
_entity.id
_entity.type
_entity.pdbx_description
1 polymer ?
#
loop_
_entity_poly.entity_id
_entity_poly.type
_entity_poly.pdbx_seq_one_letter_code
_entity_poly.pdbx_strand_id
1 'polypeptide(L)'
;MKSLRKDKLANEFVKKINNFSKKIIFLPGADSQLQLDVLARQIVDSINRVDYFNILESRNICASRADPYSDLFDPIRAILFLKNQDYDEACWLAFLLVFTGENYHSKWKFTKLLYGNLGKSPMMTWKNVNNNITLISSWVDNYKQSDYKIKFGNHRKYVSLKQLKEAVSTYIQWINNNGGHNNLFRSTHISNKELFNQLYKTLPIYTFGRLGKFDYLSMLYKTGLANIKADNCYIAGSTGPRKGAKLLFGNKSDKELDKIAIQLADFLGIGYQEMEDALCNWQKSPDKYEYYIG
;
A
#
# COMPACT_ATOMS: atom_id res chain seq x y z
N MET A 1 -2.80 18.21 8.12
CA MET A 1 -1.81 19.31 8.13
C MET A 1 -2.50 20.57 7.60
N LYS A 2 -2.48 21.72 8.30
CA LYS A 2 -3.08 22.99 7.77
C LYS A 2 -2.41 23.35 6.42
N SER A 3 -3.16 23.90 5.45
CA SER A 3 -2.67 24.15 4.07
C SER A 3 -1.34 24.91 4.02
N LEU A 4 -1.18 25.98 4.83
CA LEU A 4 0.06 26.74 4.97
C LEU A 4 1.31 25.90 5.29
N ARG A 5 1.16 24.80 6.05
CA ARG A 5 2.28 23.92 6.40
C ARG A 5 2.63 22.96 5.25
N LYS A 6 1.66 22.59 4.41
CA LYS A 6 1.91 21.81 3.19
C LYS A 6 2.71 22.64 2.17
N ASP A 7 2.29 23.88 1.94
CA ASP A 7 2.97 24.77 0.98
C ASP A 7 4.39 25.09 1.42
N LYS A 8 4.61 25.32 2.73
CA LYS A 8 5.96 25.50 3.27
C LYS A 8 6.86 24.28 3.01
N LEU A 9 6.35 23.07 3.27
CA LEU A 9 7.10 21.84 3.06
C LEU A 9 7.39 21.58 1.57
N ALA A 10 6.42 21.85 0.69
CA ALA A 10 6.62 21.78 -0.75
C ALA A 10 7.73 22.73 -1.22
N ASN A 11 7.71 23.99 -0.76
CA ASN A 11 8.75 24.97 -1.06
C ASN A 11 10.14 24.54 -0.56
N GLU A 12 10.22 23.86 0.58
CA GLU A 12 11.47 23.26 1.08
C GLU A 12 11.96 22.13 0.15
N PHE A 13 11.06 21.27 -0.32
CA PHE A 13 11.42 20.22 -1.29
C PHE A 13 11.83 20.78 -2.64
N VAL A 14 11.19 21.84 -3.16
CA VAL A 14 11.63 22.55 -4.37
C VAL A 14 13.10 22.96 -4.24
N LYS A 15 13.48 23.59 -3.13
CA LYS A 15 14.87 24.01 -2.88
C LYS A 15 15.82 22.81 -2.83
N LYS A 16 15.44 21.73 -2.14
CA LYS A 16 16.27 20.52 -2.01
C LYS A 16 16.46 19.81 -3.37
N ILE A 17 15.40 19.62 -4.14
CA ILE A 17 15.46 18.99 -5.46
C ILE A 17 16.32 19.83 -6.41
N ASN A 18 16.18 21.16 -6.41
CA ASN A 18 17.05 22.05 -7.17
C ASN A 18 18.53 21.91 -6.76
N ASN A 19 18.80 21.83 -5.46
CA ASN A 19 20.16 21.65 -4.95
C ASN A 19 20.74 20.28 -5.38
N PHE A 20 19.94 19.21 -5.32
CA PHE A 20 20.32 17.89 -5.82
C PHE A 20 20.63 17.93 -7.32
N SER A 21 19.75 18.56 -8.11
CA SER A 21 19.90 18.68 -9.56
C SER A 21 21.21 19.38 -9.95
N LYS A 22 21.56 20.46 -9.24
CA LYS A 22 22.75 21.28 -9.51
C LYS A 22 24.06 20.67 -9.02
N LYS A 23 24.05 19.96 -7.87
CA LYS A 23 25.27 19.53 -7.19
C LYS A 23 25.58 18.04 -7.31
N ILE A 24 24.57 17.21 -7.59
CA ILE A 24 24.70 15.75 -7.53
C ILE A 24 24.45 15.16 -8.92
N ILE A 25 23.21 15.23 -9.42
CA ILE A 25 22.82 14.67 -10.72
C ILE A 25 21.76 15.56 -11.33
N PHE A 26 21.99 16.03 -12.56
CA PHE A 26 21.00 16.82 -13.31
C PHE A 26 19.68 16.06 -13.51
N LEU A 27 18.57 16.72 -13.20
CA LEU A 27 17.20 16.19 -13.28
C LEU A 27 16.43 16.83 -14.46
N PRO A 28 16.46 16.25 -15.67
CA PRO A 28 15.85 16.87 -16.85
C PRO A 28 14.34 17.13 -16.71
N GLY A 29 13.61 16.25 -16.00
CA GLY A 29 12.17 16.41 -15.81
C GLY A 29 11.77 17.43 -14.75
N ALA A 30 12.73 18.05 -14.07
CA ALA A 30 12.49 19.10 -13.07
C ALA A 30 13.18 20.42 -13.44
N ASP A 31 13.52 20.62 -14.72
CA ASP A 31 14.13 21.87 -15.20
C ASP A 31 13.12 23.03 -15.24
N SER A 32 11.83 22.71 -15.49
CA SER A 32 10.74 23.67 -15.35
C SER A 32 10.39 23.89 -13.88
N GLN A 33 10.33 25.16 -13.47
CA GLN A 33 9.90 25.55 -12.12
C GLN A 33 8.48 25.07 -11.79
N LEU A 34 7.60 24.99 -12.79
CA LEU A 34 6.25 24.46 -12.63
C LEU A 34 6.27 22.96 -12.36
N GLN A 35 7.01 22.19 -13.16
CA GLN A 35 7.11 20.74 -12.98
C GLN A 35 7.73 20.36 -11.64
N LEU A 36 8.72 21.13 -11.22
CA LEU A 36 9.37 21.00 -9.93
C LEU A 36 8.41 21.28 -8.75
N ASP A 37 7.58 22.33 -8.84
CA ASP A 37 6.55 22.62 -7.83
C ASP A 37 5.55 21.47 -7.72
N VAL A 38 5.06 20.97 -8.86
CA VAL A 38 4.11 19.84 -8.89
C VAL A 38 4.74 18.59 -8.29
N LEU A 39 5.98 18.24 -8.65
CA LEU A 39 6.70 17.10 -8.06
C LEU A 39 6.82 17.24 -6.54
N ALA A 40 7.21 18.43 -6.06
CA ALA A 40 7.33 18.69 -4.63
C ALA A 40 6.00 18.53 -3.89
N ARG A 41 4.89 18.98 -4.48
CA ARG A 41 3.54 18.78 -3.93
C ARG A 41 3.12 17.31 -3.90
N GLN A 42 3.45 16.53 -4.94
CA GLN A 42 3.20 15.09 -4.96
C GLN A 42 4.02 14.34 -3.90
N ILE A 43 5.26 14.75 -3.63
CA ILE A 43 6.06 14.24 -2.51
C ILE A 43 5.37 14.54 -1.18
N VAL A 44 4.88 15.78 -0.98
CA VAL A 44 4.16 16.15 0.24
C VAL A 44 2.88 15.34 0.43
N ASP A 45 2.10 15.11 -0.62
CA ASP A 45 0.89 14.29 -0.52
C ASP A 45 1.22 12.83 -0.21
N SER A 46 2.27 12.29 -0.83
CA SER A 46 2.77 10.95 -0.56
C SER A 46 3.19 10.75 0.91
N ILE A 47 3.93 11.71 1.48
CA ILE A 47 4.28 11.73 2.92
C ILE A 47 3.01 11.78 3.79
N ASN A 48 2.08 12.69 3.46
CA ASN A 48 0.85 12.85 4.23
C ASN A 48 -0.02 11.58 4.24
N ARG A 49 0.03 10.75 3.18
CA ARG A 49 -0.68 9.46 3.15
C ARG A 49 -0.11 8.45 4.13
N VAL A 50 1.20 8.46 4.35
CA VAL A 50 1.83 7.63 5.37
C VAL A 50 1.51 8.17 6.76
N ASP A 51 1.68 9.48 6.96
CA ASP A 51 1.35 10.17 8.22
C ASP A 51 -0.12 10.03 8.63
N TYR A 52 -1.02 9.87 7.67
CA TYR A 52 -2.45 9.67 7.94
C TYR A 52 -2.68 8.46 8.85
N PHE A 53 -1.93 7.37 8.69
CA PHE A 53 -2.06 6.20 9.56
C PHE A 53 -1.65 6.50 11.00
N ASN A 54 -0.54 7.24 11.18
CA ASN A 54 -0.10 7.70 12.51
C ASN A 54 -1.16 8.59 13.18
N ILE A 55 -1.79 9.48 12.40
CA ILE A 55 -2.88 10.34 12.90
C ILE A 55 -4.10 9.49 13.29
N LEU A 56 -4.46 8.47 12.51
CA LEU A 56 -5.57 7.58 12.85
C LEU A 56 -5.30 6.79 14.13
N GLU A 57 -4.09 6.25 14.26
CA GLU A 57 -3.67 5.47 15.43
C GLU A 57 -3.64 6.31 16.71
N SER A 58 -3.28 7.59 16.62
CA SER A 58 -3.27 8.50 17.78
C SER A 58 -4.65 8.81 18.38
N ARG A 59 -5.74 8.39 17.71
CA ARG A 59 -7.12 8.66 18.13
C ARG A 59 -7.75 7.40 18.68
N ASN A 60 -8.71 7.56 19.60
CA ASN A 60 -9.52 6.44 20.02
C ASN A 60 -10.33 5.88 18.84
N ILE A 61 -10.25 4.57 18.61
CA ILE A 61 -10.96 3.88 17.53
C ILE A 61 -12.08 3.04 18.14
N CYS A 62 -13.32 3.32 17.73
CA CYS A 62 -14.49 2.56 18.19
C CYS A 62 -14.48 1.12 17.64
N ALA A 63 -14.83 0.14 18.47
CA ALA A 63 -14.88 -1.28 18.11
C ALA A 63 -15.80 -1.57 16.91
N SER A 64 -16.88 -0.80 16.73
CA SER A 64 -17.77 -0.93 15.56
C SER A 64 -17.07 -0.66 14.22
N ARG A 65 -15.87 -0.04 14.21
CA ARG A 65 -15.05 0.08 12.99
C ARG A 65 -14.53 -1.27 12.50
N ALA A 66 -14.40 -2.26 13.38
CA ALA A 66 -13.94 -3.62 13.07
C ALA A 66 -15.09 -4.60 12.77
N ASP A 67 -16.35 -4.21 12.96
CA ASP A 67 -17.52 -5.02 12.66
C ASP A 67 -17.98 -4.80 11.21
N PRO A 68 -17.89 -5.79 10.30
CA PRO A 68 -18.32 -5.65 8.92
C PRO A 68 -19.84 -5.53 8.75
N TYR A 69 -20.64 -5.70 9.80
CA TYR A 69 -22.08 -5.45 9.77
C TYR A 69 -22.44 -4.02 10.17
N SER A 70 -21.51 -3.30 10.80
CA SER A 70 -21.68 -1.89 11.13
C SER A 70 -21.56 -0.99 9.90
N ASP A 71 -22.37 0.07 9.83
CA ASP A 71 -22.17 1.17 8.87
C ASP A 71 -20.89 1.96 9.15
N LEU A 72 -20.33 1.81 10.35
CA LEU A 72 -19.06 2.40 10.71
C LEU A 72 -17.87 1.57 10.20
N PHE A 73 -18.06 0.37 9.65
CA PHE A 73 -16.94 -0.47 9.21
C PHE A 73 -15.92 0.31 8.36
N ASP A 74 -14.66 0.25 8.78
CA ASP A 74 -13.54 0.87 8.12
C ASP A 74 -12.33 -0.05 8.29
N PRO A 75 -11.88 -0.73 7.23
CA PRO A 75 -10.85 -1.76 7.35
C PRO A 75 -9.51 -1.19 7.83
N ILE A 76 -9.16 0.06 7.50
CA ILE A 76 -7.91 0.68 7.98
C ILE A 76 -7.99 0.89 9.50
N ARG A 77 -9.09 1.48 9.98
CA ARG A 77 -9.29 1.69 11.42
C ARG A 77 -9.45 0.37 12.17
N ALA A 78 -10.11 -0.62 11.56
CA ALA A 78 -10.23 -1.97 12.10
C ALA A 78 -8.86 -2.63 12.30
N ILE A 79 -7.97 -2.56 11.30
CA ILE A 79 -6.60 -3.09 11.42
C ILE A 79 -5.86 -2.41 12.59
N LEU A 80 -5.93 -1.08 12.69
CA LEU A 80 -5.27 -0.33 13.77
C LEU A 80 -5.85 -0.68 15.16
N PHE A 81 -7.17 -0.87 15.26
CA PHE A 81 -7.85 -1.29 16.49
C PHE A 81 -7.46 -2.72 16.89
N LEU A 82 -7.45 -3.65 15.93
CA LEU A 82 -7.18 -5.06 16.14
C LEU A 82 -5.71 -5.35 16.38
N LYS A 83 -4.77 -4.53 15.88
CA LYS A 83 -3.32 -4.75 16.00
C LYS A 83 -2.86 -5.15 17.41
N ASN A 84 -3.48 -4.56 18.44
CA ASN A 84 -3.13 -4.80 19.85
C ASN A 84 -4.09 -5.78 20.56
N GLN A 85 -5.16 -6.24 19.91
CA GLN A 85 -6.18 -7.13 20.47
C GLN A 85 -6.12 -8.53 19.86
N ASP A 86 -6.01 -8.59 18.54
CA ASP A 86 -5.90 -9.80 17.73
C ASP A 86 -4.99 -9.49 16.52
N TYR A 87 -3.70 -9.74 16.70
CA TYR A 87 -2.68 -9.40 15.71
C TYR A 87 -2.82 -10.20 14.42
N ASP A 88 -3.20 -11.48 14.52
CA ASP A 88 -3.38 -12.33 13.33
C ASP A 88 -4.60 -11.85 12.52
N GLU A 89 -5.69 -11.46 13.21
CA GLU A 89 -6.86 -10.88 12.56
C GLU A 89 -6.53 -9.55 11.87
N ALA A 90 -5.72 -8.70 12.51
CA ALA A 90 -5.28 -7.44 11.91
C ALA A 90 -4.44 -7.68 10.64
N CYS A 91 -3.55 -8.66 10.65
CA CYS A 91 -2.75 -9.04 9.48
C CYS A 91 -3.62 -9.62 8.35
N TRP A 92 -4.60 -10.45 8.72
CA TRP A 92 -5.56 -11.01 7.78
C TRP A 92 -6.42 -9.93 7.12
N LEU A 93 -6.94 -8.97 7.89
CA LEU A 93 -7.73 -7.87 7.34
C LEU A 93 -6.89 -6.96 6.45
N ALA A 94 -5.60 -6.75 6.75
CA ALA A 94 -4.66 -6.05 5.87
C ALA A 94 -4.48 -6.80 4.53
N PHE A 95 -4.40 -8.13 4.57
CA PHE A 95 -4.36 -8.95 3.35
C PHE A 95 -5.65 -8.80 2.53
N LEU A 96 -6.83 -8.93 3.16
CA LEU A 96 -8.12 -8.78 2.48
C LEU A 96 -8.28 -7.40 1.85
N LEU A 97 -7.88 -6.36 2.58
CA LEU A 97 -7.90 -4.97 2.13
C LEU A 97 -7.06 -4.79 0.86
N VAL A 98 -5.84 -5.34 0.83
CA VAL A 98 -4.94 -5.23 -0.31
C VAL A 98 -5.40 -6.12 -1.48
N PHE A 99 -5.91 -7.32 -1.19
CA PHE A 99 -6.43 -8.22 -2.22
C PHE A 99 -7.60 -7.59 -2.98
N THR A 100 -8.55 -7.00 -2.25
CA THR A 100 -9.75 -6.36 -2.82
C THR A 100 -9.43 -4.99 -3.43
N GLY A 101 -8.57 -4.21 -2.77
CA GLY A 101 -8.21 -2.84 -3.12
C GLY A 101 -9.35 -1.84 -2.87
N GLU A 102 -9.00 -0.58 -2.58
CA GLU A 102 -9.98 0.50 -2.50
C GLU A 102 -10.55 0.82 -3.88
N ASN A 103 -11.87 0.90 -3.99
CA ASN A 103 -12.50 1.46 -5.18
C ASN A 103 -13.04 2.86 -4.85
N TYR A 104 -12.65 3.89 -5.59
CA TYR A 104 -13.09 5.27 -5.33
C TYR A 104 -14.63 5.43 -5.26
N HIS A 105 -15.39 4.67 -6.04
CA HIS A 105 -16.86 4.76 -6.05
C HIS A 105 -17.52 3.95 -4.93
N SER A 106 -17.08 2.70 -4.71
CA SER A 106 -17.70 1.80 -3.72
C SER A 106 -16.94 1.70 -2.39
N LYS A 107 -15.88 2.49 -2.21
CA LYS A 107 -14.97 2.48 -1.05
C LYS A 107 -14.55 1.04 -0.71
N TRP A 108 -14.79 0.62 0.53
CA TRP A 108 -14.45 -0.68 1.10
C TRP A 108 -15.55 -1.74 0.95
N LYS A 109 -16.55 -1.53 0.08
CA LYS A 109 -17.71 -2.44 -0.04
C LYS A 109 -17.30 -3.89 -0.28
N PHE A 110 -16.30 -4.13 -1.13
CA PHE A 110 -15.84 -5.51 -1.36
C PHE A 110 -15.20 -6.10 -0.11
N THR A 111 -14.25 -5.41 0.53
CA THR A 111 -13.64 -5.87 1.79
C THR A 111 -14.70 -6.14 2.86
N LYS A 112 -15.69 -5.26 3.03
CA LYS A 112 -16.82 -5.40 3.97
C LYS A 112 -17.62 -6.68 3.70
N LEU A 113 -18.03 -6.88 2.44
CA LEU A 113 -18.83 -8.05 2.02
C LEU A 113 -18.04 -9.36 2.11
N LEU A 114 -16.75 -9.33 1.82
CA LEU A 114 -15.88 -10.50 1.94
C LEU A 114 -15.68 -10.86 3.42
N TYR A 115 -15.26 -9.90 4.22
CA TYR A 115 -14.96 -10.10 5.64
C TYR A 115 -16.21 -10.50 6.44
N GLY A 116 -17.35 -9.85 6.19
CA GLY A 116 -18.64 -10.18 6.82
C GLY A 116 -19.37 -11.37 6.19
N ASN A 117 -18.74 -12.12 5.29
CA ASN A 117 -19.33 -13.29 4.63
C ASN A 117 -20.74 -13.01 4.03
N LEU A 118 -20.92 -11.87 3.35
CA LEU A 118 -22.21 -11.44 2.78
C LEU A 118 -23.38 -11.36 3.79
N GLY A 119 -23.10 -11.19 5.09
CA GLY A 119 -24.14 -11.24 6.14
C GLY A 119 -24.30 -12.61 6.79
N LYS A 120 -23.58 -13.64 6.33
CA LYS A 120 -23.70 -15.01 6.83
C LYS A 120 -22.70 -15.31 7.95
N SER A 121 -23.02 -16.34 8.73
CA SER A 121 -22.12 -16.93 9.74
C SER A 121 -21.49 -18.23 9.20
N PRO A 122 -20.22 -18.53 9.53
CA PRO A 122 -19.29 -17.69 10.29
C PRO A 122 -18.75 -16.52 9.47
N MET A 123 -18.32 -15.45 10.15
CA MET A 123 -17.53 -14.37 9.53
C MET A 123 -16.23 -14.91 8.94
N MET A 124 -15.69 -14.24 7.90
CA MET A 124 -14.41 -14.60 7.31
C MET A 124 -13.23 -14.06 8.13
N THR A 125 -13.18 -14.39 9.42
CA THR A 125 -12.04 -14.09 10.29
C THR A 125 -10.85 -14.99 9.96
N TRP A 126 -9.65 -14.60 10.38
CA TRP A 126 -8.45 -15.43 10.27
C TRP A 126 -8.69 -16.81 10.88
N LYS A 127 -9.20 -16.85 12.12
CA LYS A 127 -9.51 -18.10 12.83
C LYS A 127 -10.43 -19.01 12.02
N ASN A 128 -11.50 -18.47 11.45
CA ASN A 128 -12.49 -19.27 10.73
C ASN A 128 -11.95 -19.78 9.39
N VAL A 129 -11.28 -18.91 8.64
CA VAL A 129 -10.77 -19.24 7.31
C VAL A 129 -9.54 -20.14 7.38
N ASN A 130 -8.63 -19.93 8.34
CA ASN A 130 -7.46 -20.78 8.55
C ASN A 130 -7.86 -22.21 8.98
N ASN A 131 -8.93 -22.35 9.77
CA ASN A 131 -9.46 -23.65 10.16
C ASN A 131 -10.31 -24.31 9.07
N ASN A 132 -10.94 -23.53 8.19
CA ASN A 132 -11.79 -24.05 7.14
C ASN A 132 -11.74 -23.19 5.87
N ILE A 133 -10.80 -23.52 4.99
CA ILE A 133 -10.64 -22.83 3.70
C ILE A 133 -11.83 -22.99 2.76
N THR A 134 -12.69 -24.00 2.96
CA THR A 134 -13.88 -24.21 2.12
C THR A 134 -14.86 -23.04 2.21
N LEU A 135 -14.82 -22.27 3.30
CA LEU A 135 -15.57 -21.03 3.48
C LEU A 135 -15.38 -20.06 2.30
N ILE A 136 -14.17 -19.98 1.73
CA ILE A 136 -13.89 -19.10 0.58
C ILE A 136 -14.61 -19.59 -0.68
N SER A 137 -14.63 -20.90 -0.92
CA SER A 137 -15.38 -21.47 -2.06
C SER A 137 -16.88 -21.22 -1.89
N SER A 138 -17.43 -21.47 -0.70
CA SER A 138 -18.83 -21.17 -0.40
C SER A 138 -19.15 -19.69 -0.56
N TRP A 139 -18.26 -18.78 -0.16
CA TRP A 139 -18.43 -17.34 -0.37
C TRP A 139 -18.54 -16.98 -1.84
N VAL A 140 -17.66 -17.53 -2.68
CA VAL A 140 -17.67 -17.27 -4.13
C VAL A 140 -19.00 -17.73 -4.74
N ASP A 141 -19.51 -18.90 -4.36
CA ASP A 141 -20.77 -19.41 -4.89
C ASP A 141 -21.98 -18.62 -4.36
N ASN A 142 -21.98 -18.27 -3.08
CA ASN A 142 -22.99 -17.39 -2.50
C ASN A 142 -22.99 -16.01 -3.17
N TYR A 143 -21.82 -15.44 -3.46
CA TYR A 143 -21.72 -14.15 -4.14
C TYR A 143 -22.30 -14.22 -5.55
N LYS A 144 -22.02 -15.28 -6.31
CA LYS A 144 -22.59 -15.47 -7.67
C LYS A 144 -24.12 -15.52 -7.67
N GLN A 145 -24.73 -16.01 -6.59
CA GLN A 145 -26.18 -16.09 -6.42
C GLN A 145 -26.79 -14.82 -5.82
N SER A 146 -25.97 -13.84 -5.44
CA SER A 146 -26.43 -12.60 -4.80
C SER A 146 -26.59 -11.45 -5.80
N ASP A 147 -27.38 -10.45 -5.41
CA ASP A 147 -27.51 -9.20 -6.18
C ASP A 147 -26.37 -8.19 -5.91
N TYR A 148 -25.42 -8.53 -5.04
CA TYR A 148 -24.31 -7.64 -4.73
C TYR A 148 -23.45 -7.40 -5.96
N LYS A 149 -23.08 -6.12 -6.15
CA LYS A 149 -22.10 -5.70 -7.15
C LYS A 149 -20.82 -5.26 -6.43
N ILE A 150 -19.75 -6.05 -6.60
CA ILE A 150 -18.41 -5.69 -6.14
C ILE A 150 -17.56 -5.22 -7.31
N LYS A 151 -16.59 -4.35 -7.03
CA LYS A 151 -15.53 -3.96 -7.94
C LYS A 151 -14.21 -4.03 -7.19
N PHE A 152 -13.18 -4.57 -7.84
CA PHE A 152 -11.82 -4.45 -7.34
C PHE A 152 -11.36 -2.98 -7.39
N GLY A 153 -10.42 -2.63 -6.52
CA GLY A 153 -9.72 -1.36 -6.59
C GLY A 153 -8.82 -1.25 -7.82
N ASN A 154 -8.38 -0.02 -8.13
CA ASN A 154 -7.59 0.26 -9.34
C ASN A 154 -6.29 -0.56 -9.43
N HIS A 155 -5.62 -0.78 -8.29
CA HIS A 155 -4.40 -1.59 -8.21
C HIS A 155 -4.65 -3.09 -8.40
N ARG A 156 -5.92 -3.52 -8.33
CA ARG A 156 -6.36 -4.92 -8.42
C ARG A 156 -7.33 -5.16 -9.58
N LYS A 157 -7.48 -4.20 -10.51
CA LYS A 157 -8.48 -4.23 -11.59
C LYS A 157 -8.37 -5.40 -12.58
N TYR A 158 -7.22 -6.07 -12.63
CA TYR A 158 -6.99 -7.25 -13.47
C TYR A 158 -7.13 -8.58 -12.70
N VAL A 159 -7.47 -8.51 -11.41
CA VAL A 159 -7.76 -9.68 -10.59
C VAL A 159 -9.23 -10.05 -10.78
N SER A 160 -9.50 -11.34 -10.82
CA SER A 160 -10.86 -11.88 -10.91
C SER A 160 -11.24 -12.62 -9.64
N LEU A 161 -12.53 -12.71 -9.36
CA LEU A 161 -13.02 -13.41 -8.17
C LEU A 161 -12.68 -14.91 -8.19
N LYS A 162 -12.52 -15.51 -9.39
CA LYS A 162 -12.12 -16.91 -9.53
C LYS A 162 -10.77 -17.21 -8.87
N GLN A 163 -9.93 -16.19 -8.70
CA GLN A 163 -8.58 -16.32 -8.14
C GLN A 163 -8.54 -16.11 -6.62
N LEU A 164 -9.67 -15.80 -5.98
CA LEU A 164 -9.74 -15.55 -4.54
C LEU A 164 -9.33 -16.79 -3.75
N LYS A 165 -9.79 -17.98 -4.16
CA LYS A 165 -9.48 -19.24 -3.48
C LYS A 165 -7.97 -19.47 -3.44
N GLU A 166 -7.30 -19.39 -4.58
CA GLU A 166 -5.87 -19.62 -4.70
C GLU A 166 -5.06 -18.53 -3.97
N ALA A 167 -5.49 -17.27 -4.02
CA ALA A 167 -4.86 -16.18 -3.29
C ALA A 167 -4.91 -16.39 -1.77
N VAL A 168 -6.07 -16.80 -1.24
CA VAL A 168 -6.22 -17.08 0.19
C VAL A 168 -5.44 -18.35 0.58
N SER A 169 -5.51 -19.42 -0.20
CA SER A 169 -4.78 -20.66 0.09
C SER A 169 -3.27 -20.44 0.15
N THR A 170 -2.70 -19.73 -0.83
CA THR A 170 -1.25 -19.42 -0.85
C THR A 170 -0.85 -18.47 0.27
N TYR A 171 -1.73 -17.53 0.67
CA TYR A 171 -1.51 -16.70 1.86
C TYR A 171 -1.45 -17.54 3.13
N ILE A 172 -2.47 -18.36 3.40
CA ILE A 172 -2.53 -19.20 4.61
C ILE A 172 -1.34 -20.14 4.68
N GLN A 173 -1.01 -20.82 3.58
CA GLN A 173 0.13 -21.72 3.52
C GLN A 173 1.44 -20.98 3.84
N TRP A 174 1.62 -19.77 3.28
CA TRP A 174 2.80 -18.96 3.55
C TRP A 174 2.91 -18.55 5.03
N ILE A 175 1.81 -18.11 5.63
CA ILE A 175 1.79 -17.76 7.06
C ILE A 175 2.10 -18.99 7.93
N ASN A 176 1.39 -20.11 7.70
CA ASN A 176 1.53 -21.32 8.52
C ASN A 176 2.92 -21.96 8.38
N ASN A 177 3.49 -22.00 7.18
CA ASN A 177 4.84 -22.52 6.95
C ASN A 177 5.94 -21.71 7.64
N ASN A 178 5.67 -20.45 7.98
CA ASN A 178 6.58 -19.59 8.74
C ASN A 178 6.21 -19.50 10.23
N GLY A 179 5.32 -20.38 10.71
CA GLY A 179 4.94 -20.45 12.11
C GLY A 179 4.02 -19.33 12.58
N GLY A 180 3.26 -18.70 11.68
CA GLY A 180 2.30 -17.64 12.00
C GLY A 180 2.78 -16.22 11.69
N HIS A 181 1.86 -15.25 11.76
CA HIS A 181 2.15 -13.86 11.37
C HIS A 181 3.24 -13.21 12.22
N ASN A 182 3.25 -13.48 13.53
CA ASN A 182 4.25 -12.92 14.44
C ASN A 182 5.67 -13.36 14.06
N ASN A 183 5.87 -14.67 13.87
CA ASN A 183 7.18 -15.24 13.51
C ASN A 183 7.67 -14.72 12.15
N LEU A 184 6.75 -14.57 11.19
CA LEU A 184 7.08 -14.10 9.85
C LEU A 184 7.46 -12.61 9.80
N PHE A 185 6.75 -11.74 10.54
CA PHE A 185 6.86 -10.28 10.37
C PHE A 185 7.68 -9.56 11.45
N ARG A 186 8.02 -10.22 12.56
CA ARG A 186 8.73 -9.60 13.69
C ARG A 186 10.15 -10.11 13.89
N SER A 187 10.82 -10.55 12.83
CA SER A 187 12.24 -10.91 12.92
C SER A 187 13.08 -9.72 13.39
N THR A 188 13.90 -9.94 14.43
CA THR A 188 14.78 -8.92 15.02
C THR A 188 16.25 -9.11 14.66
N HIS A 189 16.58 -10.11 13.83
CA HIS A 189 17.96 -10.49 13.52
C HIS A 189 18.56 -9.77 12.31
N ILE A 190 17.74 -9.09 11.51
CA ILE A 190 18.15 -8.37 10.30
C ILE A 190 17.53 -6.97 10.31
N SER A 191 18.07 -6.05 9.51
CA SER A 191 17.54 -4.70 9.42
C SER A 191 16.13 -4.67 8.80
N ASN A 192 15.37 -3.62 9.10
CA ASN A 192 14.01 -3.44 8.57
C ASN A 192 13.95 -3.41 7.02
N LYS A 193 15.04 -2.94 6.37
CA LYS A 193 15.18 -2.93 4.90
C LYS A 193 15.45 -4.33 4.36
N GLU A 194 16.35 -5.08 5.01
CA GLU A 194 16.62 -6.48 4.63
C GLU A 194 15.39 -7.35 4.82
N LEU A 195 14.64 -7.18 5.92
CA LEU A 195 13.40 -7.92 6.15
C LEU A 195 12.33 -7.61 5.09
N PHE A 196 12.16 -6.34 4.70
CA PHE A 196 11.27 -5.98 3.61
C PHE A 196 11.68 -6.69 2.31
N ASN A 197 12.97 -6.62 1.95
CA ASN A 197 13.49 -7.23 0.73
C ASN A 197 13.26 -8.75 0.72
N GLN A 198 13.56 -9.42 1.83
CA GLN A 198 13.36 -10.86 1.99
C GLN A 198 11.88 -11.22 1.83
N LEU A 199 10.99 -10.55 2.57
CA LEU A 199 9.54 -10.77 2.47
C LEU A 199 9.05 -10.52 1.04
N TYR A 200 9.49 -9.45 0.39
CA TYR A 200 9.08 -9.13 -0.98
C TYR A 200 9.45 -10.25 -1.97
N LYS A 201 10.67 -10.80 -1.84
CA LYS A 201 11.15 -11.90 -2.68
C LYS A 201 10.39 -13.20 -2.44
N THR A 202 10.08 -13.52 -1.19
CA THR A 202 9.51 -14.82 -0.81
C THR A 202 7.98 -14.84 -0.76
N LEU A 203 7.30 -13.68 -0.78
CA LEU A 203 5.84 -13.59 -0.73
C LEU A 203 5.21 -14.32 -1.94
N PRO A 204 4.49 -15.44 -1.71
CA PRO A 204 4.05 -16.35 -2.78
C PRO A 204 2.57 -16.21 -3.13
N ILE A 205 1.88 -15.22 -2.53
CA ILE A 205 0.44 -15.00 -2.67
C ILE A 205 0.06 -14.94 -4.15
N TYR A 206 -0.78 -15.89 -4.56
CA TYR A 206 -1.33 -15.95 -5.90
C TYR A 206 -2.08 -14.64 -6.19
N THR A 207 -1.85 -14.07 -7.37
CA THR A 207 -2.27 -12.71 -7.81
C THR A 207 -1.45 -11.52 -7.29
N PHE A 208 -0.57 -11.68 -6.32
CA PHE A 208 0.32 -10.59 -5.88
C PHE A 208 1.57 -10.56 -6.77
N GLY A 209 1.42 -10.01 -7.98
CA GLY A 209 2.55 -9.51 -8.75
C GLY A 209 3.24 -8.33 -8.03
N ARG A 210 4.22 -7.68 -8.68
CA ARG A 210 5.01 -6.57 -8.10
C ARG A 210 4.19 -5.60 -7.24
N LEU A 211 3.09 -5.09 -7.81
CA LEU A 211 2.24 -4.10 -7.14
C LEU A 211 1.55 -4.65 -5.88
N GLY A 212 0.96 -5.84 -5.96
CA GLY A 212 0.30 -6.44 -4.79
C GLY A 212 1.27 -6.77 -3.65
N LYS A 213 2.48 -7.22 -3.98
CA LYS A 213 3.55 -7.45 -2.99
C LYS A 213 3.94 -6.15 -2.29
N PHE A 214 4.21 -5.12 -3.07
CA PHE A 214 4.62 -3.82 -2.56
C PHE A 214 3.52 -3.18 -1.71
N ASP A 215 2.27 -3.22 -2.19
CA ASP A 215 1.10 -2.67 -1.47
C ASP A 215 0.87 -3.40 -0.14
N TYR A 216 0.99 -4.73 -0.10
CA TYR A 216 0.81 -5.51 1.12
C TYR A 216 1.86 -5.17 2.18
N LEU A 217 3.14 -5.23 1.82
CA LEU A 217 4.21 -4.90 2.76
C LEU A 217 4.17 -3.42 3.18
N SER A 218 3.78 -2.52 2.27
CA SER A 218 3.54 -1.12 2.60
C SER A 218 2.37 -0.95 3.58
N MET A 219 1.29 -1.73 3.44
CA MET A 219 0.17 -1.70 4.38
C MET A 219 0.60 -2.18 5.77
N LEU A 220 1.39 -3.26 5.85
CA LEU A 220 1.93 -3.75 7.12
C LEU A 220 2.82 -2.72 7.82
N TYR A 221 3.66 -2.01 7.04
CA TYR A 221 4.48 -0.91 7.56
C TYR A 221 3.62 0.26 8.07
N LYS A 222 2.71 0.77 7.24
CA LYS A 222 1.89 1.96 7.56
C LYS A 222 0.98 1.74 8.76
N THR A 223 0.50 0.51 8.97
CA THR A 223 -0.34 0.15 10.12
C THR A 223 0.47 -0.23 11.36
N GLY A 224 1.80 -0.31 11.25
CA GLY A 224 2.68 -0.74 12.33
C GLY A 224 2.54 -2.23 12.68
N LEU A 225 1.95 -3.05 11.80
CA LEU A 225 1.92 -4.51 11.96
C LEU A 225 3.31 -5.11 11.81
N ALA A 226 4.15 -4.56 10.92
CA ALA A 226 5.52 -5.00 10.73
C ALA A 226 6.47 -3.79 10.72
N ASN A 227 7.59 -3.89 11.45
CA ASN A 227 8.64 -2.87 11.42
C ASN A 227 9.56 -3.08 10.20
N ILE A 228 9.01 -2.91 9.00
CA ILE A 228 9.71 -3.12 7.72
C ILE A 228 9.75 -1.83 6.93
N LYS A 229 10.79 -1.59 6.15
CA LYS A 229 10.90 -0.41 5.28
C LYS A 229 11.36 -0.85 3.90
N ALA A 230 10.76 -0.31 2.85
CA ALA A 230 11.21 -0.61 1.49
C ALA A 230 12.73 -0.35 1.36
N ASP A 231 13.44 -1.27 0.72
CA ASP A 231 14.89 -1.22 0.51
C ASP A 231 15.26 -0.49 -0.79
N ASN A 232 14.31 -0.32 -1.71
CA ASN A 232 14.41 0.54 -2.90
C ASN A 232 13.02 1.07 -3.31
N CYS A 233 12.94 1.81 -4.43
CA CYS A 233 11.68 2.35 -4.96
C CYS A 233 10.92 1.35 -5.86
N TYR A 234 11.46 0.14 -6.07
CA TYR A 234 10.88 -0.92 -6.88
C TYR A 234 10.46 -0.46 -8.28
N ILE A 235 11.24 0.43 -8.92
CA ILE A 235 10.90 1.00 -10.23
C ILE A 235 10.85 -0.10 -11.30
N ALA A 236 11.77 -1.07 -11.24
CA ALA A 236 11.80 -2.19 -12.16
C ALA A 236 10.46 -2.96 -12.19
N GLY A 237 9.92 -3.17 -13.40
CA GLY A 237 8.64 -3.85 -13.61
C GLY A 237 7.39 -3.04 -13.22
N SER A 238 7.55 -1.79 -12.76
CA SER A 238 6.43 -0.87 -12.56
C SER A 238 6.08 -0.12 -13.87
N THR A 239 4.83 0.33 -14.01
CA THR A 239 4.40 1.16 -15.17
C THR A 239 4.42 2.65 -14.83
N GLY A 240 3.64 3.07 -13.84
CA GLY A 240 3.54 4.47 -13.41
C GLY A 240 4.85 5.02 -12.84
N PRO A 241 5.40 4.43 -11.76
CA PRO A 241 6.66 4.90 -11.17
C PRO A 241 7.80 4.92 -12.17
N ARG A 242 7.91 3.90 -13.04
CA ARG A 242 8.91 3.87 -14.13
C ARG A 242 8.76 5.02 -15.11
N LYS A 243 7.54 5.36 -15.53
CA LYS A 243 7.31 6.53 -16.40
C LYS A 243 7.74 7.82 -15.70
N GLY A 244 7.41 8.00 -14.43
CA GLY A 244 7.84 9.16 -13.65
C GLY A 244 9.34 9.23 -13.44
N ALA A 245 9.99 8.11 -13.14
CA ALA A 245 11.44 8.04 -13.01
C ALA A 245 12.13 8.38 -14.34
N LYS A 246 11.65 7.86 -15.48
CA LYS A 246 12.19 8.22 -16.80
C LYS A 246 11.97 9.67 -17.16
N LEU A 247 10.82 10.23 -16.78
CA LEU A 247 10.54 11.65 -16.97
C LEU A 247 11.52 12.51 -16.15
N LEU A 248 11.70 12.18 -14.87
CA LEU A 248 12.53 12.96 -13.95
C LEU A 248 14.03 12.84 -14.24
N PHE A 249 14.51 11.61 -14.44
CA PHE A 249 15.93 11.27 -14.50
C PHE A 249 16.45 11.07 -15.94
N GLY A 250 15.57 11.12 -16.94
CA GLY A 250 15.87 10.81 -18.33
C GLY A 250 15.81 9.31 -18.66
N ASN A 251 16.09 8.98 -19.92
CA ASN A 251 16.00 7.60 -20.41
C ASN A 251 17.21 6.76 -19.97
N LYS A 252 17.11 6.13 -18.79
CA LYS A 252 18.12 5.24 -18.20
C LYS A 252 17.57 3.82 -18.00
N SER A 253 18.45 2.88 -17.67
CA SER A 253 18.03 1.53 -17.29
C SER A 253 17.26 1.53 -15.96
N ASP A 254 16.38 0.55 -15.75
CA ASP A 254 15.56 0.46 -14.52
C ASP A 254 16.44 0.43 -13.25
N LYS A 255 17.61 -0.23 -13.31
CA LYS A 255 18.57 -0.27 -12.20
C LYS A 255 19.15 1.11 -11.88
N GLU A 256 19.46 1.91 -12.90
CA GLU A 256 19.95 3.28 -12.72
C GLU A 256 18.83 4.19 -12.21
N LEU A 257 17.61 4.02 -12.72
CA LEU A 257 16.44 4.78 -12.24
C LEU A 257 16.19 4.54 -10.75
N ASP A 258 16.19 3.27 -10.29
CA ASP A 258 16.09 2.95 -8.86
C ASP A 258 17.24 3.55 -8.05
N LYS A 259 18.49 3.45 -8.54
CA LYS A 259 19.66 4.02 -7.86
C LYS A 259 19.56 5.54 -7.69
N ILE A 260 19.07 6.26 -8.69
CA ILE A 260 18.91 7.72 -8.63
C ILE A 260 17.72 8.08 -7.74
N ALA A 261 16.60 7.35 -7.82
CA ALA A 261 15.45 7.55 -6.96
C ALA A 261 15.79 7.38 -5.48
N ILE A 262 16.58 6.37 -5.13
CA ILE A 262 17.10 6.15 -3.77
C ILE A 262 17.93 7.34 -3.32
N GLN A 263 18.90 7.78 -4.13
CA GLN A 263 19.76 8.93 -3.78
C GLN A 263 18.96 10.20 -3.56
N LEU A 264 17.96 10.46 -4.43
CA LEU A 264 17.08 11.59 -4.26
C LEU A 264 16.25 11.44 -2.97
N ALA A 265 15.63 10.28 -2.74
CA ALA A 265 14.81 10.05 -1.54
C ALA A 265 15.62 10.23 -0.24
N ASP A 266 16.83 9.66 -0.18
CA ASP A 266 17.75 9.81 0.95
C ASP A 266 18.14 11.29 1.14
N PHE A 267 18.45 12.01 0.05
CA PHE A 267 18.77 13.44 0.09
C PHE A 267 17.59 14.31 0.57
N LEU A 268 16.37 13.94 0.20
CA LEU A 268 15.16 14.63 0.65
C LEU A 268 14.80 14.28 2.10
N GLY A 269 15.24 13.11 2.58
CA GLY A 269 14.91 12.56 3.90
C GLY A 269 13.54 11.88 3.93
N ILE A 270 13.14 11.22 2.85
CA ILE A 270 11.84 10.55 2.71
C ILE A 270 12.02 9.04 2.47
N GLY A 271 10.99 8.25 2.76
CA GLY A 271 11.02 6.82 2.46
C GLY A 271 10.85 6.52 0.97
N TYR A 272 11.20 5.29 0.58
CA TYR A 272 11.19 4.87 -0.82
C TYR A 272 9.79 4.53 -1.35
N GLN A 273 8.85 4.22 -0.45
CA GLN A 273 7.43 4.14 -0.81
C GLN A 273 6.89 5.51 -1.17
N GLU A 274 7.31 6.54 -0.43
CA GLU A 274 6.87 7.90 -0.64
C GLU A 274 7.39 8.44 -1.98
N MET A 275 8.65 8.15 -2.30
CA MET A 275 9.25 8.46 -3.60
C MET A 275 8.55 7.73 -4.75
N GLU A 276 8.30 6.42 -4.61
CA GLU A 276 7.63 5.60 -5.64
C GLU A 276 6.24 6.15 -5.99
N ASP A 277 5.45 6.47 -4.97
CA ASP A 277 4.10 6.99 -5.15
C ASP A 277 4.09 8.41 -5.72
N ALA A 278 5.02 9.26 -5.28
CA ALA A 278 5.18 10.60 -5.82
C ALA A 278 5.51 10.57 -7.32
N LEU A 279 6.44 9.70 -7.74
CA LEU A 279 6.78 9.52 -9.16
C LEU A 279 5.59 8.97 -9.97
N CYS A 280 4.84 8.02 -9.41
CA CYS A 280 3.67 7.43 -10.04
C CYS A 280 2.56 8.46 -10.31
N ASN A 281 2.33 9.37 -9.37
CA ASN A 281 1.29 10.38 -9.46
C ASN A 281 1.72 11.59 -10.28
N TRP A 282 2.92 12.10 -10.05
CA TRP A 282 3.47 13.24 -10.78
C TRP A 282 3.46 13.03 -12.30
N GLN A 283 3.85 11.84 -12.78
CA GLN A 283 3.89 11.58 -14.23
C GLN A 283 2.53 11.62 -14.95
N LYS A 284 1.41 11.58 -14.22
CA LYS A 284 0.08 11.67 -14.83
C LYS A 284 -0.20 13.09 -15.33
N SER A 285 0.33 14.10 -14.65
CA SER A 285 0.14 15.52 -14.96
C SER A 285 1.33 16.32 -14.40
N PRO A 286 2.50 16.25 -15.05
CA PRO A 286 3.74 16.75 -14.46
C PRO A 286 3.79 18.26 -14.29
N ASP A 287 2.96 19.01 -15.01
CA ASP A 287 2.85 20.47 -15.02
C ASP A 287 1.56 21.00 -14.39
N LYS A 288 0.68 20.11 -13.91
CA LYS A 288 -0.58 20.47 -13.28
C LYS A 288 -0.77 19.65 -12.01
N TYR A 289 -0.80 20.34 -10.88
CA TYR A 289 -1.04 19.68 -9.61
C TYR A 289 -2.48 19.17 -9.51
N GLU A 290 -2.60 17.84 -9.41
CA GLU A 290 -3.85 17.16 -9.09
C GLU A 290 -3.68 16.43 -7.75
N TYR A 291 -4.53 16.78 -6.78
CA TYR A 291 -4.52 16.13 -5.48
C TYR A 291 -4.80 14.64 -5.64
N TYR A 292 -3.93 13.82 -5.08
CA TYR A 292 -4.09 12.38 -5.15
C TYR A 292 -5.21 11.90 -4.22
N ILE A 293 -6.23 11.26 -4.80
CA ILE A 293 -7.45 10.80 -4.11
C ILE A 293 -7.51 9.29 -3.82
N GLY A 294 -6.51 8.50 -4.25
CA GLY A 294 -6.52 7.04 -4.14
C GLY A 294 -6.70 6.33 -5.48
#